data_AF-A0A7V3BMV1-F1
#
_entry.id   AF-A0A7V3BMV1-F1
#
_cell.length_a   1.000
_cell.length_b   1.000
_cell.length_c   1.000
_cell.angle_alpha   90.00
_cell.angle_beta   90.00
_cell.angle_gamma   90.00
#
_symmetry.space_group_name_H-M   'P 1'
#
loop_
_entity.id
_entity.type
_entity.pdbx_description
1 polymer ?
#
loop_
_entity_poly.entity_id
_entity_poly.type
_entity_poly.pdbx_seq_one_letter_code
_entity_poly.pdbx_strand_id
1 'polypeptide(L)'
;MRVERRGIRGSKRAIAAVLAATRSGTGIKTADIERLNATFRASLAPLVRRGRAIAHTEPLVTAGMWLVGCAYTFCGRHASLRFRAPAGACWKWQERTPAMAAGLTHHRWTMQELLGYQVPLPTWVAPKRRGRPPKRALQPAIDVAP
;
A
#
# COMPACT_ATOMS: atom_id res chain seq x y z
N MET A 1 31.18 6.30 -7.92
CA MET A 1 30.81 4.93 -7.50
C MET A 1 29.86 4.34 -8.55
N ARG A 2 30.24 3.25 -9.23
CA ARG A 2 29.40 2.59 -10.25
C ARG A 2 28.64 1.44 -9.58
N VAL A 3 27.32 1.43 -9.66
CA VAL A 3 26.48 0.37 -9.09
C VAL A 3 26.18 -0.67 -10.16
N GLU A 4 26.70 -1.89 -9.99
CA GLU A 4 26.38 -3.02 -10.86
C GLU A 4 25.16 -3.76 -10.33
N ARG A 5 24.18 -4.04 -11.21
CA ARG A 5 22.92 -4.69 -10.81
C ARG A 5 22.86 -6.10 -11.39
N ARG A 6 22.86 -7.10 -10.52
CA ARG A 6 22.74 -8.51 -10.89
C ARG A 6 21.50 -9.11 -10.25
N GLY A 7 20.60 -9.66 -11.08
CA GLY A 7 19.48 -10.47 -10.59
C GLY A 7 20.00 -11.83 -10.13
N ILE A 8 19.83 -12.14 -8.83
CA ILE A 8 20.30 -13.39 -8.21
C ILE A 8 19.22 -14.49 -8.33
N ARG A 9 17.94 -14.12 -8.22
CA ARG A 9 16.79 -15.02 -8.34
C ARG A 9 15.77 -14.48 -9.34
N GLY A 10 15.13 -15.39 -10.08
CA GLY A 10 14.15 -15.06 -11.12
C GLY A 10 14.77 -14.74 -12.48
N SER A 11 13.92 -14.51 -13.48
CA SER A 11 14.36 -14.14 -14.84
C SER A 11 14.23 -12.62 -15.06
N LYS A 12 15.16 -12.05 -15.84
CA LYS A 12 15.09 -10.63 -16.24
C LYS A 12 13.76 -10.29 -16.91
N ARG A 13 13.21 -11.22 -17.71
CA ARG A 13 11.91 -11.08 -18.37
C ARG A 13 10.77 -10.98 -17.37
N ALA A 14 10.75 -11.83 -16.33
CA ALA A 14 9.73 -11.76 -15.29
C ALA A 14 9.82 -10.44 -14.50
N ILE A 15 11.03 -10.00 -14.17
CA ILE A 15 11.26 -8.70 -13.51
C ILE A 15 10.74 -7.55 -14.37
N ALA A 16 11.08 -7.54 -15.66
CA ALA A 16 10.61 -6.53 -16.60
C ALA A 16 9.07 -6.53 -16.74
N ALA A 17 8.46 -7.72 -16.80
CA ALA A 17 7.00 -7.86 -16.87
C ALA A 17 6.30 -7.31 -15.62
N VAL A 18 6.83 -7.59 -14.42
CA VAL A 18 6.30 -7.04 -13.17
C VAL A 18 6.45 -5.53 -13.13
N LEU A 19 7.64 -5.00 -13.47
CA LEU A 19 7.89 -3.56 -13.48
C LEU A 19 6.97 -2.81 -14.46
N ALA A 20 6.70 -3.41 -15.62
CA ALA A 20 5.75 -2.88 -16.59
C ALA A 20 4.31 -2.90 -16.06
N ALA A 21 3.89 -4.04 -15.47
CA ALA A 21 2.55 -4.19 -14.91
C ALA A 21 2.27 -3.24 -13.74
N THR A 22 3.24 -3.04 -12.84
CA THR A 22 3.10 -2.18 -11.66
C THR A 22 3.44 -0.72 -11.90
N ARG A 23 3.92 -0.38 -13.11
CA ARG A 23 4.41 0.97 -13.48
C ARG A 23 5.46 1.51 -12.51
N SER A 24 6.24 0.63 -11.87
CA SER A 24 7.19 1.00 -10.81
C SER A 24 8.54 1.51 -11.32
N GLY A 25 8.68 1.72 -12.64
CA GLY A 25 9.86 2.29 -13.28
C GLY A 25 10.66 1.27 -14.11
N THR A 26 11.90 1.64 -14.46
CA THR A 26 12.73 0.91 -15.44
C THR A 26 13.68 -0.12 -14.83
N GLY A 27 13.73 -0.25 -13.50
CA GLY A 27 14.59 -1.22 -12.84
C GLY A 27 14.45 -1.24 -11.32
N ILE A 28 14.94 -2.32 -10.70
CA ILE A 28 14.94 -2.48 -9.25
C ILE A 28 15.93 -1.50 -8.63
N LYS A 29 15.44 -0.65 -7.74
CA LYS A 29 16.24 0.33 -6.99
C LYS A 29 16.34 -0.11 -5.54
N THR A 30 17.51 -0.59 -5.13
CA THR A 30 17.74 -0.99 -3.72
C THR A 30 17.66 0.19 -2.78
N ALA A 31 18.07 1.39 -3.23
CA ALA A 31 17.97 2.63 -2.47
C ALA A 31 16.54 2.93 -1.98
N ASP A 32 15.50 2.57 -2.76
CA ASP A 32 14.11 2.78 -2.35
C ASP A 32 13.73 1.86 -1.18
N ILE A 33 14.17 0.60 -1.21
CA ILE A 33 13.98 -0.38 -0.13
C ILE A 33 14.76 0.05 1.11
N GLU A 34 16.00 0.48 0.94
CA GLU A 34 16.86 0.96 2.03
C GLU A 34 16.26 2.18 2.72
N ARG A 35 15.76 3.15 1.94
CA ARG A 35 15.08 4.32 2.48
C ARG A 35 13.82 3.94 3.26
N LEU A 36 13.01 3.03 2.73
CA LEU A 36 11.82 2.54 3.43
C LEU A 36 12.18 1.85 4.75
N ASN A 37 13.20 0.98 4.73
CA ASN A 37 13.70 0.33 5.95
C ASN A 37 14.23 1.34 6.96
N ALA A 38 14.94 2.38 6.50
CA ALA A 38 15.41 3.46 7.36
C ALA A 38 14.24 4.20 8.01
N THR A 39 13.18 4.51 7.26
CA THR A 39 11.94 5.10 7.80
C THR A 39 11.33 4.23 8.89
N PHE A 40 11.18 2.92 8.65
CA PHE A 40 10.64 2.01 9.66
C PHE A 40 11.48 1.96 10.93
N ARG A 41 12.81 1.88 10.81
CA ARG A 41 13.70 1.88 11.99
C ARG A 41 13.68 3.22 12.74
N ALA A 42 13.43 4.33 12.05
CA ALA A 42 13.33 5.65 12.67
C ALA A 42 11.99 5.85 13.40
N SER A 43 10.92 5.18 12.98
CA SER A 43 9.56 5.40 13.49
C SER A 43 9.01 4.29 14.38
N LEU A 44 9.56 3.07 14.33
CA LEU A 44 9.09 1.93 15.11
C LEU A 44 10.17 1.48 16.10
N ALA A 45 9.91 1.71 17.39
CA ALA A 45 10.84 1.36 18.47
C ALA A 45 11.33 -0.11 18.43
N PRO A 46 10.48 -1.12 18.12
CA PRO A 46 10.94 -2.51 18.01
C PRO A 46 11.91 -2.78 16.84
N LEU A 47 11.94 -1.91 15.83
CA LEU A 47 12.82 -2.05 14.67
C LEU A 47 14.12 -1.24 14.81
N VAL A 48 14.25 -0.43 15.86
CA VAL A 48 15.47 0.34 16.12
C VAL A 48 16.65 -0.62 16.30
N ARG A 49 17.76 -0.33 15.63
CA ARG A 49 18.98 -1.13 15.74
C ARG A 49 19.50 -1.08 17.18
N ARG A 50 19.68 -2.26 17.80
CA ARG A 50 20.10 -2.41 19.21
C ARG A 50 19.12 -1.76 20.20
N GLY A 51 17.84 -1.68 19.85
CA GLY A 51 16.78 -1.26 20.76
C GLY A 51 16.47 -2.30 21.84
N ARG A 52 15.82 -1.86 22.92
CA ARG A 52 15.34 -2.73 24.02
C ARG A 52 13.83 -2.99 23.97
N ALA A 53 13.12 -2.34 23.03
CA ALA A 53 11.70 -2.57 22.81
C ALA A 53 11.49 -3.87 22.03
N ILE A 54 10.71 -4.79 22.57
CA ILE A 54 10.40 -6.07 21.94
C ILE A 54 8.97 -6.02 21.42
N ALA A 55 8.77 -6.41 20.17
CA ALA A 55 7.44 -6.72 19.66
C ALA A 55 7.15 -8.20 19.93
N HIS A 56 6.09 -8.49 20.67
CA HIS A 56 5.75 -9.86 21.08
C HIS A 56 5.10 -10.68 19.96
N THR A 57 4.57 -10.04 18.92
CA THR A 57 3.86 -10.71 17.84
C THR A 57 4.18 -10.09 16.49
N GLU A 58 4.24 -10.92 15.44
CA GLU A 58 4.39 -10.46 14.05
C GLU A 58 3.25 -9.53 13.59
N PRO A 59 1.96 -9.79 13.93
CA PRO A 59 0.87 -8.89 13.59
C PRO A 59 1.07 -7.45 14.10
N LEU A 60 1.64 -7.28 15.29
CA LEU A 60 1.89 -5.95 15.86
C LEU A 60 2.92 -5.18 15.02
N VAL A 61 4.03 -5.83 14.67
CA VAL A 61 5.07 -5.22 13.81
C VAL A 61 4.50 -4.90 12.45
N THR A 62 3.73 -5.83 11.88
CA THR A 62 3.11 -5.67 10.56
C THR A 62 2.14 -4.49 10.55
N ALA A 63 1.27 -4.38 11.55
CA ALA A 63 0.35 -3.25 11.69
C ALA A 63 1.10 -1.91 11.82
N GLY A 64 2.16 -1.87 12.64
CA GLY A 64 3.01 -0.68 12.77
C GLY A 64 3.69 -0.29 11.46
N MET A 65 4.20 -1.27 10.70
CA MET A 65 4.81 -1.03 9.39
C MET A 65 3.80 -0.47 8.38
N TRP A 66 2.57 -1.00 8.35
CA TRP A 66 1.50 -0.45 7.52
C TRP A 66 1.17 0.98 7.90
N LEU A 67 1.00 1.27 9.21
CA LEU A 67 0.71 2.61 9.68
C LEU A 67 1.80 3.61 9.28
N VAL A 68 3.08 3.29 9.53
CA VAL A 68 4.21 4.17 9.18
C VAL A 68 4.33 4.32 7.66
N GLY A 69 4.18 3.24 6.90
CA GLY A 69 4.23 3.26 5.45
C GLY A 69 3.14 4.15 4.84
N CYS A 70 1.92 4.04 5.35
CA CYS A 70 0.81 4.90 4.97
C CYS A 70 1.05 6.36 5.37
N ALA A 71 1.46 6.62 6.62
CA ALA A 71 1.76 7.98 7.09
C ALA A 71 2.84 8.66 6.24
N TYR A 72 3.93 7.95 5.92
CA TYR A 72 4.98 8.44 5.05
C TYR A 72 4.48 8.76 3.64
N THR A 73 3.61 7.90 3.10
CA THR A 73 3.12 7.97 1.71
C THR A 73 2.03 9.03 1.52
N PHE A 74 1.11 9.17 2.48
CA PHE A 74 -0.07 10.03 2.37
C PHE A 74 0.08 11.38 3.10
N CYS A 75 0.77 11.41 4.25
CA CYS A 75 0.89 12.61 5.07
C CYS A 75 2.21 13.35 4.84
N GLY A 76 3.29 12.63 4.54
CA GLY A 76 4.64 13.16 4.38
C GLY A 76 4.86 13.91 3.07
N ARG A 77 5.27 15.18 3.15
CA ARG A 77 5.71 15.98 1.99
C ARG A 77 7.13 15.55 1.61
N HIS A 78 7.38 15.37 0.31
CA HIS A 78 8.68 14.90 -0.15
C HIS A 78 9.37 15.94 -1.04
N ALA A 79 10.55 16.43 -0.62
CA ALA A 79 11.25 17.50 -1.30
C ALA A 79 11.58 17.19 -2.78
N SER A 80 11.95 15.95 -3.09
CA SER A 80 12.25 15.54 -4.47
C SER A 80 11.02 15.33 -5.36
N LEU A 81 9.81 15.36 -4.79
CA LEU A 81 8.56 15.23 -5.53
C LEU A 81 7.86 16.58 -5.74
N ARG A 82 8.45 17.66 -5.23
CA ARG A 82 7.96 19.02 -5.42
C ARG A 82 8.10 19.40 -6.89
N PHE A 83 7.13 20.14 -7.42
CA PHE A 83 7.20 20.72 -8.76
C PHE A 83 7.17 22.24 -8.68
N ARG A 84 7.60 22.90 -9.76
CA ARG A 84 7.62 24.36 -9.83
C ARG A 84 6.18 24.87 -9.76
N ALA A 85 5.94 25.85 -8.90
CA ALA A 85 4.62 26.44 -8.79
C ALA A 85 4.18 27.09 -10.14
N PRO A 86 2.87 27.21 -10.38
CA PRO A 86 2.35 27.90 -11.55
C PRO A 86 2.88 29.33 -11.68
N ALA A 87 2.95 29.84 -12.91
CA ALA A 87 3.34 31.23 -13.15
C ALA A 87 2.40 32.19 -12.40
N GLY A 88 2.95 33.14 -11.64
CA GLY A 88 2.20 34.08 -10.82
C GLY A 88 1.98 33.67 -9.36
N ALA A 89 2.39 32.46 -8.94
CA ALA A 89 2.33 32.06 -7.53
C ALA A 89 3.41 32.78 -6.70
N CYS A 90 3.09 33.15 -5.45
CA CYS A 90 4.04 33.79 -4.53
C CYS A 90 5.08 32.81 -3.93
N TRP A 91 4.97 31.51 -4.22
CA TRP A 91 5.93 30.49 -3.81
C TRP A 91 6.58 29.81 -5.01
N LYS A 92 7.85 29.38 -4.86
CA LYS A 92 8.62 28.74 -5.95
C LYS A 92 8.25 27.28 -6.19
N TRP A 93 7.86 26.57 -5.13
CA TRP A 93 7.68 25.12 -5.13
C TRP A 93 6.32 24.73 -4.59
N GLN A 94 5.65 23.81 -5.28
CA GLN A 94 4.43 23.18 -4.80
C GLN A 94 4.76 21.81 -4.19
N GLU A 95 4.35 21.61 -2.94
CA GLU A 95 4.67 20.39 -2.20
C GLU A 95 3.75 19.23 -2.57
N ARG A 96 4.32 18.03 -2.64
CA ARG A 96 3.62 16.81 -3.04
C ARG A 96 4.02 15.64 -2.14
N THR A 97 3.07 14.77 -1.84
CA THR A 97 3.32 13.50 -1.16
C THR A 97 3.54 12.38 -2.20
N PRO A 98 4.17 11.26 -1.82
CA PRO A 98 4.28 10.09 -2.70
C PRO A 98 2.93 9.60 -3.23
N ALA A 99 1.87 9.58 -2.40
CA ALA A 99 0.52 9.19 -2.82
C ALA A 99 -0.02 10.14 -3.90
N MET A 100 0.20 11.44 -3.73
CA MET A 100 -0.16 12.42 -4.76
C MET A 100 0.65 12.21 -6.03
N ALA A 101 1.96 11.92 -5.93
CA ALA A 101 2.83 11.62 -7.07
C ALA A 101 2.37 10.42 -7.88
N ALA A 102 1.90 9.38 -7.20
CA ALA A 102 1.33 8.19 -7.81
C ALA A 102 -0.10 8.40 -8.36
N GLY A 103 -0.73 9.55 -8.11
CA GLY A 103 -2.11 9.81 -8.51
C GLY A 103 -3.17 9.07 -7.68
N LEU A 104 -2.80 8.55 -6.51
CA LEU A 104 -3.71 7.87 -5.58
C LEU A 104 -4.63 8.86 -4.85
N THR A 105 -4.19 10.11 -4.71
CA THR A 105 -4.96 11.18 -4.07
C THR A 105 -4.56 12.54 -4.63
N HIS A 106 -5.41 13.54 -4.45
CA HIS A 106 -5.20 14.91 -4.94
C HIS A 106 -4.83 15.89 -3.83
N HIS A 107 -4.86 15.45 -2.58
CA HIS A 107 -4.55 16.27 -1.41
C HIS A 107 -3.60 15.54 -0.47
N ARG A 108 -3.00 16.29 0.46
CA ARG A 108 -2.20 15.72 1.54
C ARG A 108 -3.14 15.31 2.66
N TRP A 109 -3.02 14.07 3.10
CA TRP A 109 -3.82 13.56 4.21
C TRP A 109 -3.22 13.99 5.54
N THR A 110 -4.09 14.23 6.51
CA THR A 110 -3.76 14.32 7.93
C THR A 110 -3.72 12.93 8.55
N MET A 111 -3.10 12.81 9.74
CA MET A 111 -3.11 11.55 10.49
C MET A 111 -4.54 11.14 10.85
N GLN A 112 -5.41 12.11 11.16
CA GLN A 112 -6.80 11.86 11.50
C GLN A 112 -7.59 11.30 10.30
N GLU A 113 -7.43 11.88 9.10
CA GLU A 113 -8.03 11.34 7.88
C GLU A 113 -7.54 9.92 7.60
N LEU A 114 -6.24 9.68 7.76
CA LEU A 114 -5.66 8.36 7.52
C LEU A 114 -6.22 7.29 8.46
N LEU A 115 -6.31 7.60 9.75
CA LEU A 115 -6.81 6.66 10.76
C LEU A 115 -8.34 6.53 10.75
N GLY A 116 -9.05 7.58 10.33
CA GLY A 116 -10.51 7.60 10.26
C GLY A 116 -11.08 7.03 8.96
N TYR A 117 -10.24 6.82 7.94
CA TYR A 117 -10.68 6.32 6.65
C TYR A 117 -11.22 4.89 6.74
N GLN A 118 -12.50 4.75 6.39
CA GLN A 118 -13.18 3.47 6.35
C GLN A 118 -12.83 2.74 5.05
N VAL A 119 -12.02 1.69 5.17
CA VAL A 119 -11.75 0.80 4.04
C VAL A 119 -13.02 -0.01 3.79
N PRO A 120 -13.62 0.06 2.58
CA PRO A 120 -14.79 -0.74 2.27
C PRO A 120 -14.46 -2.22 2.46
N LEU A 121 -15.32 -2.93 3.19
CA LEU A 121 -15.16 -4.37 3.36
C LEU A 121 -15.21 -5.03 1.98
N PRO A 122 -14.39 -6.08 1.75
CA PRO A 122 -14.50 -6.85 0.52
C PRO A 122 -15.93 -7.34 0.37
N THR A 123 -16.43 -7.37 -0.87
CA THR A 123 -17.76 -7.90 -1.18
C THR A 123 -17.90 -9.27 -0.53
N TRP A 124 -18.98 -9.47 0.24
CA TRP A 124 -19.24 -10.75 0.87
C TRP A 124 -19.27 -11.85 -0.19
N VAL A 125 -18.38 -12.82 -0.07
CA VAL A 125 -18.36 -14.01 -0.92
C VAL A 125 -18.99 -15.14 -0.12
N ALA A 126 -20.11 -15.68 -0.60
CA ALA A 126 -20.74 -16.82 0.03
C ALA A 126 -19.72 -17.95 0.21
N PRO A 127 -19.57 -18.53 1.42
CA PRO A 127 -18.70 -19.67 1.62
C PRO A 127 -19.06 -20.75 0.61
N LYS A 128 -18.07 -21.24 -0.16
CA LYS A 128 -18.29 -22.30 -1.13
C LYS A 128 -18.86 -23.50 -0.38
N ARG A 129 -20.15 -23.81 -0.58
CA ARG A 129 -20.83 -24.94 0.06
C ARG A 129 -20.02 -26.20 -0.25
N ARG A 130 -19.42 -26.80 0.79
CA ARG A 130 -18.84 -28.15 0.73
C ARG A 130 -19.94 -29.14 1.08
N GLY A 131 -20.26 -30.04 0.16
CA GLY A 131 -21.26 -31.10 0.37
C GLY A 131 -22.25 -31.23 -0.79
N ARG A 132 -23.04 -32.31 -0.74
CA ARG A 132 -24.08 -32.62 -1.74
C ARG A 132 -25.19 -31.56 -1.67
N PRO A 133 -25.68 -31.04 -2.81
CA PRO A 133 -26.85 -30.17 -2.82
C PRO A 133 -28.05 -30.87 -2.15
N PRO A 134 -28.80 -30.17 -1.28
CA PRO A 134 -30.01 -30.73 -0.71
C PRO A 134 -31.00 -31.07 -1.83
N LYS A 135 -31.69 -32.20 -1.71
CA LYS A 135 -32.71 -32.62 -2.66
C LYS A 135 -33.78 -31.54 -2.68
N ARG A 136 -33.93 -30.85 -3.81
CA ARG A 136 -34.91 -29.77 -3.98
C ARG A 136 -36.30 -30.40 -3.80
N ALA A 137 -36.93 -30.18 -2.66
CA ALA A 137 -38.33 -30.54 -2.48
C ALA A 137 -39.13 -29.67 -3.44
N LEU A 138 -39.93 -30.29 -4.29
CA LEU A 138 -40.87 -29.59 -5.16
C LEU A 138 -41.80 -28.80 -4.23
N GLN A 139 -41.79 -27.47 -4.31
CA GLN A 139 -42.80 -26.67 -3.62
C GLN A 139 -44.15 -27.04 -4.28
N PRO A 140 -45.18 -27.44 -3.51
CA PRO A 140 -46.50 -27.60 -4.07
C PRO A 140 -46.94 -26.26 -4.66
N ALA A 141 -47.50 -26.30 -5.87
CA ALA A 141 -48.07 -25.13 -6.50
C ALA A 141 -49.07 -24.50 -5.53
N ILE A 142 -48.85 -23.22 -5.21
CA ILE A 142 -49.89 -22.43 -4.56
C ILE A 142 -50.90 -22.17 -5.66
N ASP A 143 -51.95 -22.97 -5.70
CA ASP A 143 -53.13 -22.69 -6.52
C ASP A 143 -53.78 -21.42 -5.96
N VAL A 144 -53.54 -20.30 -6.62
CA VAL A 144 -54.31 -19.08 -6.43
C VAL A 144 -55.64 -19.32 -7.14
N ALA A 145 -56.65 -19.71 -6.37
CA ALA A 145 -58.03 -19.78 -6.85
C ALA A 145 -58.58 -18.35 -7.11
N PRO A 146 -59.42 -18.17 -8.16
CA PRO A 146 -59.98 -16.87 -8.56
C PRO A 146 -61.04 -16.32 -7.59
#